data_AF-A0A4U8VYK1-F1
#
_entry.id   AF-A0A4U8VYK1-F1
#
_cell.length_a   1.000
_cell.length_b   1.000
_cell.length_c   1.000
_cell.angle_alpha   90.00
_cell.angle_beta   90.00
_cell.angle_gamma   90.00
#
_symmetry.space_group_name_H-M   'P 1'
#
loop_
_entity.id
_entity.type
_entity.pdbx_description
1 polymer ?
#
loop_
_entity_poly.entity_id
_entity_poly.type
_entity_poly.pdbx_seq_one_letter_code
_entity_poly.pdbx_strand_id
1 'polypeptide(L)'
;MSTTTDADTVTVLREWLTDYIARPHPELGRSGAICPFVEPSLKRGGIVWRIADWPAGADAAELERLLDDALTTFPELAATESNPVLRALVLAIPGLPPSDWHLIDLVHRRTKDRAVAAGLMVGQFHPYCPAPAVHNPRFPVNRAPVPLFVVRTMALHDILFLQNEPGWVRAYQQRYGHRYRMGRVRDPNLLAAYTTASEYVAGGTPRTTICPGPSPELSVTDTAR
;
A
#
# COMPACT_ATOMS: atom_id res chain seq x y z
N MET A 1 22.73 4.33 21.58
CA MET A 1 21.60 4.15 20.68
C MET A 1 20.36 4.14 21.56
N SER A 2 19.57 5.21 21.57
CA SER A 2 18.33 5.22 22.35
C SER A 2 17.38 4.22 21.73
N THR A 3 16.96 3.21 22.51
CA THR A 3 15.90 2.28 22.13
C THR A 3 14.58 3.06 22.12
N THR A 4 14.08 3.40 20.93
CA THR A 4 12.74 3.96 20.77
C THR A 4 11.71 2.98 21.32
N THR A 5 10.82 3.41 22.21
CA THR A 5 9.77 2.53 22.74
C THR A 5 8.62 2.37 21.73
N ASP A 6 7.79 1.36 21.90
CA ASP A 6 6.57 1.19 21.09
C ASP A 6 5.65 2.42 21.19
N ALA A 7 5.53 3.01 22.39
CA ALA A 7 4.73 4.20 22.62
C ALA A 7 5.26 5.42 21.86
N ASP A 8 6.59 5.59 21.81
CA ASP A 8 7.24 6.65 21.04
C ASP A 8 7.00 6.43 19.54
N THR A 9 7.14 5.19 19.06
CA THR A 9 6.90 4.84 17.66
C THR A 9 5.46 5.13 17.24
N VAL A 10 4.48 4.75 18.05
CA VAL A 10 3.06 5.04 17.78
C VAL A 10 2.79 6.54 17.78
N THR A 11 3.44 7.31 18.66
CA THR A 11 3.28 8.76 18.71
C THR A 11 3.78 9.41 17.42
N VAL A 12 5.00 9.09 17.01
CA VAL A 12 5.61 9.57 15.75
C VAL A 12 4.76 9.19 14.53
N LEU A 13 4.23 7.96 14.50
CA LEU A 13 3.38 7.52 13.40
C LEU A 13 2.02 8.22 13.38
N ARG A 14 1.43 8.51 14.54
CA ARG A 14 0.17 9.26 14.63
C ARG A 14 0.33 10.69 14.14
N GLU A 15 1.45 11.34 14.48
CA GLU A 15 1.81 12.66 13.97
C GLU A 15 1.99 12.62 12.46
N TRP A 16 2.75 11.66 11.93
CA TRP A 16 2.91 11.46 10.49
C TRP A 16 1.57 11.23 9.75
N LEU A 17 0.69 10.40 10.30
CA LEU A 17 -0.65 10.20 9.73
C LEU A 17 -1.46 11.50 9.72
N THR A 18 -1.37 12.30 10.79
CA THR A 18 -2.17 13.52 10.97
C THR A 18 -1.65 14.69 10.15
N ASP A 19 -0.33 14.87 10.07
CA ASP A 19 0.31 16.07 9.54
C ASP A 19 0.88 15.90 8.13
N TYR A 20 1.00 14.67 7.65
CA TYR A 20 1.38 14.40 6.28
C TYR A 20 0.27 13.65 5.53
N ILE A 21 -0.09 12.43 5.95
CA ILE A 21 -0.98 11.58 5.15
C ILE A 21 -2.43 12.11 5.10
N ALA A 22 -2.93 12.70 6.18
CA ALA A 22 -4.25 13.33 6.23
C ALA A 22 -4.27 14.75 5.66
N ARG A 23 -3.14 15.29 5.18
CA ARG A 23 -3.04 16.65 4.67
C ARG A 23 -2.95 16.69 3.14
N PRO A 24 -3.41 17.78 2.51
CA PRO A 24 -3.14 18.01 1.09
C PRO A 24 -1.64 18.23 0.87
N HIS A 25 -1.16 17.87 -0.32
CA HIS A 25 0.22 18.09 -0.72
C HIS A 25 0.28 18.71 -2.12
N PRO A 26 1.06 19.78 -2.34
CA PRO A 26 1.11 20.48 -3.63
C PRO A 26 1.57 19.56 -4.77
N GLU A 27 2.44 18.61 -4.48
CA GLU A 27 2.95 17.66 -5.48
C GLU A 27 2.06 16.41 -5.67
N LEU A 28 0.90 16.31 -5.02
CA LEU A 28 0.04 15.12 -5.12
C LEU A 28 -0.54 14.90 -6.53
N GLY A 29 -0.67 15.97 -7.32
CA GLY A 29 -1.31 15.94 -8.63
C GLY A 29 -2.85 15.95 -8.59
N ARG A 30 -3.44 16.10 -7.40
CA ARG A 30 -4.88 16.34 -7.18
C ARG A 30 -5.12 17.14 -5.91
N SER A 31 -6.31 17.69 -5.75
CA SER A 31 -6.74 18.33 -4.51
C SER A 31 -7.04 17.33 -3.39
N GLY A 32 -7.11 17.83 -2.15
CA GLY A 32 -7.44 17.06 -0.96
C GLY A 32 -6.25 16.29 -0.37
N ALA A 33 -6.52 15.53 0.68
CA ALA A 33 -5.50 14.79 1.43
C ALA A 33 -4.77 13.73 0.58
N ILE A 34 -3.52 13.43 0.95
CA ILE A 34 -2.76 12.29 0.40
C ILE A 34 -3.60 11.01 0.47
N CYS A 35 -4.11 10.67 1.66
CA CYS A 35 -5.10 9.61 1.83
C CYS A 35 -6.38 10.16 2.50
N PRO A 36 -7.52 10.20 1.77
CA PRO A 36 -8.78 10.73 2.32
C PRO A 36 -9.41 9.84 3.39
N PHE A 37 -8.90 8.62 3.60
CA PHE A 37 -9.41 7.68 4.60
C PHE A 37 -8.78 7.86 5.98
N VAL A 38 -7.58 8.45 6.08
CA VAL A 38 -6.83 8.48 7.34
C VAL A 38 -7.51 9.33 8.41
N GLU A 39 -7.95 10.56 8.08
CA GLU A 39 -8.64 11.40 9.06
C GLU A 39 -9.93 10.75 9.62
N PRO A 40 -10.84 10.22 8.78
CA PRO A 40 -11.99 9.46 9.27
C PRO A 40 -11.62 8.23 10.10
N SER A 41 -10.58 7.49 9.72
CA SER A 41 -10.09 6.33 10.49
C SER A 41 -9.57 6.73 11.86
N LEU A 42 -8.75 7.78 11.95
CA LEU A 42 -8.20 8.27 13.22
C LEU A 42 -9.32 8.70 14.17
N LYS A 43 -10.31 9.48 13.68
CA LYS A 43 -11.45 9.95 14.50
C LYS A 43 -12.29 8.81 15.09
N ARG A 44 -12.27 7.63 14.46
CA ARG A 44 -13.03 6.45 14.89
C ARG A 44 -12.17 5.41 15.63
N GLY A 45 -10.89 5.67 15.86
CA GLY A 45 -9.99 4.66 16.43
C GLY A 45 -9.80 3.45 15.49
N GLY A 46 -9.91 3.67 14.18
CA GLY A 46 -9.82 2.63 13.15
C GLY A 46 -8.40 2.13 12.87
N ILE A 47 -7.37 2.76 13.43
CA ILE A 47 -5.97 2.37 13.25
C ILE A 47 -5.54 1.42 14.37
N VAL A 48 -5.24 0.17 14.00
CA VAL A 48 -4.62 -0.82 14.88
C VAL A 48 -3.11 -0.73 14.69
N TRP A 49 -2.38 -0.57 15.79
CA TRP A 49 -0.92 -0.46 15.78
C TRP A 49 -0.31 -1.80 16.16
N ARG A 50 0.64 -2.27 15.35
CA ARG A 50 1.47 -3.43 15.67
C ARG A 50 2.92 -3.02 15.48
N ILE A 51 3.67 -2.96 16.57
CA ILE A 51 5.10 -2.69 16.55
C ILE A 51 5.80 -4.04 16.65
N ALA A 52 6.70 -4.31 15.71
CA ALA A 52 7.47 -5.55 15.66
C ALA A 52 8.95 -5.23 15.86
N ASP A 53 9.59 -6.04 16.70
CA ASP A 53 11.03 -6.05 16.84
C ASP A 53 11.69 -6.56 15.56
N TRP A 54 12.92 -6.12 15.31
CA TRP A 54 13.76 -6.62 14.22
C TRP A 54 14.95 -7.39 14.82
N PRO A 55 14.90 -8.74 14.85
CA PRO A 55 15.97 -9.55 15.41
C PRO A 55 17.28 -9.39 14.62
N ALA A 56 18.40 -9.53 15.31
CA ALA A 56 19.71 -9.58 14.65
C ALA A 56 19.78 -10.78 13.69
N GLY A 57 20.20 -10.54 12.45
CA GLY A 57 20.27 -11.57 11.41
C GLY A 57 18.92 -11.95 10.80
N ALA A 58 17.84 -11.24 11.13
CA ALA A 58 16.57 -11.36 10.42
C ALA A 58 16.72 -10.96 8.95
N ASP A 59 15.89 -11.54 8.09
CA ASP A 59 15.93 -11.37 6.65
C ASP A 59 14.52 -11.16 6.06
N ALA A 60 14.42 -11.22 4.73
CA ALA A 60 13.15 -11.08 4.04
C ALA A 60 12.07 -12.08 4.53
N ALA A 61 12.44 -13.29 4.94
CA ALA A 61 11.49 -14.31 5.37
C ALA A 61 10.83 -13.95 6.70
N GLU A 62 11.58 -13.34 7.62
CA GLU A 62 11.00 -12.85 8.88
C GLU A 62 10.01 -11.70 8.64
N LEU A 63 10.37 -10.76 7.76
CA LEU A 63 9.49 -9.65 7.40
C LEU A 63 8.22 -10.16 6.66
N GLU A 64 8.37 -11.18 5.82
CA GLU A 64 7.26 -11.84 5.14
C GLU A 64 6.32 -12.55 6.14
N ARG A 65 6.88 -13.25 7.12
CA ARG A 65 6.12 -13.88 8.22
C ARG A 65 5.32 -12.86 9.03
N LEU A 66 5.93 -11.72 9.38
CA LEU A 66 5.25 -10.65 10.11
C LEU A 66 4.08 -10.07 9.30
N LEU A 67 4.27 -9.86 8.00
CA LEU A 67 3.22 -9.34 7.12
C LEU A 67 2.10 -10.37 6.90
N ASP A 68 2.43 -11.65 6.78
CA ASP A 68 1.43 -12.72 6.63
C ASP A 68 0.56 -12.89 7.87
N ASP A 69 1.15 -12.79 9.06
CA ASP A 69 0.39 -12.76 10.30
C ASP A 69 -0.56 -11.55 10.34
N ALA A 70 -0.10 -10.37 9.89
CA ALA A 70 -0.94 -9.19 9.79
C ALA A 70 -2.09 -9.37 8.77
N LEU A 71 -1.83 -9.96 7.61
CA LEU A 71 -2.86 -10.24 6.60
C LEU A 71 -3.88 -11.28 7.08
N THR A 72 -3.43 -12.28 7.82
CA THR A 72 -4.28 -13.36 8.34
C THR A 72 -5.19 -12.85 9.46
N THR A 73 -4.68 -12.00 10.34
CA THR A 73 -5.42 -11.49 11.52
C THR A 73 -6.27 -10.25 11.22
N PHE A 74 -5.93 -9.47 10.19
CA PHE A 74 -6.67 -8.24 9.87
C PHE A 74 -8.17 -8.42 9.58
N PRO A 75 -8.65 -9.45 8.84
CA PRO A 75 -10.07 -9.62 8.57
C PRO A 75 -10.95 -9.67 9.82
N GLU A 76 -10.48 -10.32 10.89
CA GLU A 76 -11.18 -10.39 12.17
C GLU A 76 -11.24 -9.01 12.83
N LEU A 77 -10.13 -8.27 12.83
CA LEU A 77 -10.07 -6.88 13.32
C LEU A 77 -10.99 -5.95 12.52
N ALA A 78 -11.08 -6.14 11.21
CA ALA A 78 -11.94 -5.35 10.33
C ALA A 78 -13.42 -5.63 10.55
N ALA A 79 -13.79 -6.88 10.87
CA ALA A 79 -15.18 -7.27 11.12
C ALA A 79 -15.79 -6.63 12.39
N THR A 80 -14.95 -6.16 13.31
CA THR A 80 -15.41 -5.40 14.50
C THR A 80 -15.84 -3.97 14.18
N GLU A 81 -15.61 -3.48 12.95
CA GLU A 81 -16.04 -2.15 12.52
C GLU A 81 -17.32 -2.15 11.70
N SER A 82 -18.17 -1.17 11.97
CA SER A 82 -19.38 -0.90 11.18
C SER A 82 -19.04 -0.48 9.74
N ASN A 83 -17.87 0.12 9.53
CA ASN A 83 -17.33 0.43 8.22
C ASN A 83 -15.90 -0.14 8.08
N PRO A 84 -15.75 -1.37 7.56
CA PRO A 84 -14.46 -2.05 7.45
C PRO A 84 -13.41 -1.33 6.59
N VAL A 85 -13.80 -0.35 5.76
CA VAL A 85 -12.86 0.47 4.96
C VAL A 85 -12.12 1.48 5.83
N LEU A 86 -12.67 1.84 7.00
CA LEU A 86 -12.03 2.73 7.96
C LEU A 86 -11.12 2.00 8.95
N ARG A 87 -11.07 0.66 8.91
CA ARG A 87 -10.11 -0.12 9.67
C ARG A 87 -8.82 -0.31 8.88
N ALA A 88 -7.68 -0.08 9.52
CA ALA A 88 -6.36 -0.39 8.99
C ALA A 88 -5.45 -0.93 10.10
N LEU A 89 -4.54 -1.83 9.75
CA LEU A 89 -3.47 -2.30 10.61
C LEU A 89 -2.15 -1.72 10.10
N VAL A 90 -1.45 -0.99 10.98
CA VAL A 90 -0.11 -0.47 10.74
C VAL A 90 0.89 -1.39 11.44
N LEU A 91 1.65 -2.14 10.64
CA LEU A 91 2.74 -3.00 11.09
C LEU A 91 4.05 -2.23 10.94
N ALA A 92 4.58 -1.69 12.02
CA ALA A 92 5.81 -0.90 12.03
C ALA A 92 6.99 -1.70 12.58
N ILE A 93 8.15 -1.52 11.96
CA ILE A 93 9.40 -2.21 12.29
C ILE A 93 10.49 -1.15 12.51
N PRO A 94 10.45 -0.39 13.63
CA PRO A 94 11.37 0.71 13.87
C PRO A 94 12.85 0.27 13.96
N GLY A 95 13.10 -0.99 14.31
CA GLY A 95 14.44 -1.57 14.38
C GLY A 95 15.06 -1.97 13.04
N LEU A 96 14.32 -1.92 11.92
CA LEU A 96 14.84 -2.29 10.60
C LEU A 96 15.86 -1.24 10.11
N PRO A 97 17.15 -1.59 9.93
CA PRO A 97 18.19 -0.61 9.61
C PRO A 97 18.05 -0.09 8.17
N PRO A 98 18.59 1.11 7.87
CA PRO A 98 18.50 1.71 6.54
C PRO A 98 19.04 0.84 5.39
N SER A 99 20.02 -0.02 5.65
CA SER A 99 20.54 -0.99 4.67
C SER A 99 19.47 -1.96 4.18
N ASP A 100 18.46 -2.23 5.00
CA ASP A 100 17.49 -3.30 4.81
C ASP A 100 16.10 -2.78 4.44
N TRP A 101 15.92 -1.47 4.30
CA TRP A 101 14.61 -0.90 3.91
C TRP A 101 14.11 -1.40 2.55
N HIS A 102 15.02 -1.79 1.66
CA HIS A 102 14.68 -2.43 0.39
C HIS A 102 13.90 -3.76 0.57
N LEU A 103 14.00 -4.41 1.75
CA LEU A 103 13.22 -5.59 2.08
C LEU A 103 11.72 -5.29 2.19
N ILE A 104 11.34 -4.08 2.61
CA ILE A 104 9.94 -3.64 2.64
C ILE A 104 9.34 -3.67 1.23
N ASP A 105 10.07 -3.13 0.25
CA ASP A 105 9.64 -3.16 -1.16
C ASP A 105 9.62 -4.59 -1.74
N LEU A 106 10.63 -5.41 -1.39
CA LEU A 106 10.70 -6.80 -1.84
C LEU A 106 9.53 -7.63 -1.32
N VAL A 107 9.29 -7.58 -0.01
CA VAL A 107 8.22 -8.34 0.65
C VAL A 107 6.85 -7.82 0.21
N HIS A 108 6.68 -6.51 0.03
CA HIS A 108 5.47 -5.95 -0.57
C HIS A 108 5.14 -6.60 -1.92
N ARG A 109 6.12 -6.67 -2.83
CA ARG A 109 5.93 -7.28 -4.15
C ARG A 109 5.56 -8.76 -4.06
N ARG A 110 6.23 -9.53 -3.21
CA ARG A 110 5.95 -10.97 -2.99
C ARG A 110 4.56 -11.23 -2.41
N THR A 111 4.05 -10.27 -1.65
CA THR A 111 2.82 -10.42 -0.86
C THR A 111 1.59 -9.83 -1.55
N LYS A 112 1.79 -8.90 -2.51
CA LYS A 112 0.68 -8.15 -3.09
C LYS A 112 -0.36 -9.05 -3.76
N ASP A 113 0.07 -10.08 -4.48
CA ASP A 113 -0.84 -11.02 -5.16
C ASP A 113 -1.78 -11.72 -4.17
N ARG A 114 -1.25 -12.27 -3.09
CA ARG A 114 -2.04 -12.96 -2.05
C ARG A 114 -2.95 -11.99 -1.28
N ALA A 115 -2.47 -10.79 -0.98
CA ALA A 115 -3.29 -9.77 -0.32
C ALA A 115 -4.49 -9.37 -1.20
N VAL A 116 -4.25 -9.09 -2.49
CA VAL A 116 -5.29 -8.68 -3.43
C VAL A 116 -6.30 -9.81 -3.67
N ALA A 117 -5.85 -11.06 -3.79
CA ALA A 117 -6.72 -12.23 -3.91
C ALA A 117 -7.64 -12.39 -2.69
N ALA A 118 -7.17 -12.05 -1.49
CA ALA A 118 -7.97 -12.03 -0.25
C ALA A 118 -8.90 -10.80 -0.13
N GLY A 119 -8.92 -9.90 -1.13
CA GLY A 119 -9.70 -8.66 -1.08
C GLY A 119 -9.13 -7.63 -0.10
N LEU A 120 -7.84 -7.72 0.20
CA LEU A 120 -7.08 -6.78 1.01
C LEU A 120 -6.17 -5.93 0.13
N MET A 121 -5.69 -4.83 0.70
CA MET A 121 -4.61 -4.02 0.15
C MET A 121 -3.50 -3.91 1.17
N VAL A 122 -2.27 -3.99 0.67
CA VAL A 122 -1.06 -3.73 1.43
C VAL A 122 -0.32 -2.55 0.80
N GLY A 123 0.05 -1.57 1.62
CA GLY A 123 0.94 -0.48 1.25
C GLY A 123 2.28 -0.63 1.95
N GLN A 124 3.36 -0.28 1.25
CA GLN A 124 4.72 -0.32 1.72
C GLN A 124 5.25 1.09 1.96
N PHE A 125 5.94 1.30 3.09
CA PHE A 125 6.40 2.60 3.53
C PHE A 125 7.74 2.49 4.26
N HIS A 126 8.63 3.42 3.99
CA HIS A 126 9.90 3.60 4.71
C HIS A 126 10.47 4.99 4.38
N PRO A 127 11.49 5.49 5.08
CA PRO A 127 11.90 6.89 4.93
C PRO A 127 12.42 7.27 3.53
N TYR A 128 12.93 6.29 2.76
CA TYR A 128 13.34 6.48 1.36
C TYR A 128 12.45 5.75 0.35
N CYS A 129 11.18 5.50 0.66
CA CYS A 129 10.30 4.75 -0.24
C CYS A 129 10.14 5.46 -1.58
N PRO A 130 10.41 4.77 -2.71
CA PRO A 130 10.31 5.38 -4.04
C PRO A 130 8.88 5.32 -4.61
N ALA A 131 7.93 4.68 -3.91
CA ALA A 131 6.59 4.47 -4.44
C ALA A 131 5.87 5.81 -4.70
N PRO A 132 5.43 6.06 -5.95
CA PRO A 132 4.91 7.36 -6.34
C PRO A 132 3.43 7.54 -6.02
N ALA A 133 2.97 8.79 -6.02
CA ALA A 133 1.56 9.10 -6.09
C ALA A 133 0.94 8.68 -7.43
N VAL A 134 -0.30 8.20 -7.40
CA VAL A 134 -1.07 7.81 -8.59
C VAL A 134 -1.11 8.92 -9.64
N HIS A 135 -1.31 10.18 -9.20
CA HIS A 135 -1.48 11.33 -10.08
C HIS A 135 -0.18 12.12 -10.29
N ASN A 136 0.92 11.74 -9.65
CA ASN A 136 2.23 12.34 -9.89
C ASN A 136 3.36 11.32 -9.66
N PRO A 137 3.90 10.71 -10.75
CA PRO A 137 5.03 9.79 -10.71
C PRO A 137 6.30 10.31 -10.06
N ARG A 138 6.47 11.64 -9.99
CA ARG A 138 7.67 12.28 -9.42
C ARG A 138 7.57 12.47 -7.91
N PHE A 139 6.39 12.27 -7.32
CA PHE A 139 6.16 12.50 -5.91
C PHE A 139 6.19 11.18 -5.13
N PRO A 140 7.26 10.88 -4.35
CA PRO A 140 7.40 9.66 -3.57
C PRO A 140 6.50 9.73 -2.32
N VAL A 141 5.23 9.38 -2.51
CA VAL A 141 4.17 9.63 -1.52
C VAL A 141 4.28 8.75 -0.28
N ASN A 142 4.87 7.56 -0.40
CA ASN A 142 4.95 6.58 0.69
C ASN A 142 6.15 6.75 1.63
N ARG A 143 6.75 7.94 1.69
CA ARG A 143 7.79 8.22 2.70
C ARG A 143 7.17 8.30 4.10
N ALA A 144 7.76 7.57 5.03
CA ALA A 144 7.32 7.45 6.42
C ALA A 144 8.49 7.60 7.39
N PRO A 145 8.27 7.99 8.65
CA PRO A 145 9.34 8.17 9.64
C PRO A 145 10.04 6.86 10.05
N VAL A 146 9.34 5.73 9.91
CA VAL A 146 9.89 4.38 10.17
C VAL A 146 9.43 3.40 9.09
N PRO A 147 10.14 2.28 8.87
CA PRO A 147 9.69 1.20 7.99
C PRO A 147 8.41 0.55 8.48
N LEU A 148 7.42 0.39 7.60
CA LEU A 148 6.14 -0.20 7.95
C LEU A 148 5.37 -0.74 6.73
N PHE A 149 4.40 -1.60 7.02
CA PHE A 149 3.30 -1.94 6.12
C PHE A 149 1.98 -1.40 6.65
N VAL A 150 1.07 -1.09 5.73
CA VAL A 150 -0.33 -0.81 6.06
C VAL A 150 -1.21 -1.86 5.38
N VAL A 151 -1.95 -2.62 6.18
CA VAL A 151 -2.96 -3.56 5.70
C VAL A 151 -4.35 -2.96 5.90
N ARG A 152 -5.20 -3.05 4.89
CA ARG A 152 -6.61 -2.67 4.98
C ARG A 152 -7.50 -3.46 4.04
N THR A 153 -8.80 -3.35 4.23
CA THR A 153 -9.78 -3.84 3.24
C THR A 153 -9.57 -3.11 1.92
N MET A 154 -9.64 -3.85 0.80
CA MET A 154 -9.75 -3.23 -0.52
C MET A 154 -10.95 -2.29 -0.54
N ALA A 155 -10.77 -1.14 -1.18
CA ALA A 155 -11.73 -0.06 -1.36
C ALA A 155 -11.99 0.16 -2.84
N LEU A 156 -13.07 0.86 -3.16
CA LEU A 156 -13.46 1.13 -4.55
C LEU A 156 -12.35 1.86 -5.34
N HIS A 157 -11.63 2.78 -4.70
CA HIS A 157 -10.57 3.57 -5.34
C HIS A 157 -9.32 2.75 -5.69
N ASP A 158 -9.22 1.52 -5.17
CA ASP A 158 -8.03 0.70 -5.40
C ASP A 158 -7.86 0.23 -6.84
N ILE A 159 -8.89 0.36 -7.67
CA ILE A 159 -8.75 0.12 -9.11
C ILE A 159 -7.55 0.88 -9.69
N LEU A 160 -7.23 2.07 -9.18
CA LEU A 160 -6.10 2.90 -9.62
C LEU A 160 -4.72 2.25 -9.38
N PHE A 161 -4.62 1.24 -8.51
CA PHE A 161 -3.36 0.54 -8.17
C PHE A 161 -3.29 -0.90 -8.71
N LEU A 162 -4.37 -1.37 -9.34
CA LEU A 162 -4.57 -2.78 -9.70
C LEU A 162 -4.57 -3.03 -11.21
N GLN A 163 -4.55 -1.97 -12.03
CA GLN A 163 -4.81 -2.05 -13.48
C GLN A 163 -3.77 -2.82 -14.29
N ASN A 164 -2.55 -2.97 -13.77
CA ASN A 164 -1.42 -3.50 -14.52
C ASN A 164 -1.26 -5.02 -14.42
N GLU A 165 -2.08 -5.71 -13.61
CA GLU A 165 -1.99 -7.16 -13.41
C GLU A 165 -3.40 -7.78 -13.56
N PRO A 166 -3.64 -8.68 -14.54
CA PRO A 166 -4.97 -9.21 -14.83
C PRO A 166 -5.64 -9.96 -13.66
N GLY A 167 -4.86 -10.68 -12.86
CA GLY A 167 -5.35 -11.34 -11.64
C GLY A 167 -5.87 -10.34 -10.62
N TRP A 168 -5.17 -9.22 -10.41
CA TRP A 168 -5.60 -8.15 -9.53
C TRP A 168 -6.90 -7.50 -10.00
N VAL A 169 -7.02 -7.22 -11.30
CA VAL A 169 -8.24 -6.68 -11.88
C VAL A 169 -9.41 -7.65 -11.69
N ARG A 170 -9.22 -8.96 -11.92
CA ARG A 170 -10.26 -9.97 -11.70
C ARG A 170 -10.71 -10.02 -10.24
N ALA A 171 -9.78 -9.99 -9.28
CA ALA A 171 -10.11 -9.93 -7.86
C ALA A 171 -10.93 -8.68 -7.51
N TYR A 172 -10.55 -7.52 -8.06
CA TYR A 172 -11.31 -6.28 -7.92
C TYR A 172 -12.72 -6.38 -8.53
N GLN A 173 -12.85 -6.93 -9.74
CA GLN A 173 -14.13 -7.09 -10.43
C GLN A 173 -15.09 -8.01 -9.67
N GLN A 174 -14.60 -9.09 -9.08
CA GLN A 174 -15.42 -9.97 -8.23
C GLN A 174 -16.04 -9.20 -7.06
N ARG A 175 -15.29 -8.26 -6.47
CA ARG A 175 -15.73 -7.47 -5.32
C ARG A 175 -16.62 -6.29 -5.70
N TYR A 176 -16.25 -5.55 -6.74
CA TYR A 176 -16.85 -4.24 -7.06
C TYR A 176 -17.52 -4.14 -8.42
N GLY A 177 -17.33 -5.09 -9.34
CA GLY A 177 -17.84 -5.02 -10.71
C GLY A 177 -19.37 -4.86 -10.79
N HIS A 178 -20.10 -5.42 -9.82
CA HIS A 178 -21.55 -5.21 -9.70
C HIS A 178 -21.93 -3.72 -9.50
N ARG A 179 -21.11 -2.92 -8.79
CA ARG A 179 -21.36 -1.49 -8.55
C ARG A 179 -21.22 -0.67 -9.83
N TYR A 180 -20.27 -1.03 -10.69
CA TYR A 180 -20.09 -0.42 -12.01
C TYR A 180 -21.26 -0.75 -12.93
N ARG A 181 -21.65 -2.02 -13.03
CA ARG A 181 -22.81 -2.45 -13.85
C ARG A 181 -24.12 -1.79 -13.45
N MET A 182 -24.32 -1.54 -12.14
CA MET A 182 -25.51 -0.86 -11.62
C MET A 182 -25.42 0.67 -11.67
N GLY A 183 -24.37 1.26 -12.25
CA GLY A 183 -24.21 2.73 -12.30
C GLY A 183 -24.06 3.40 -10.93
N ARG A 184 -23.60 2.66 -9.91
CA ARG A 184 -23.40 3.19 -8.55
C ARG A 184 -22.06 3.90 -8.37
N VAL A 185 -21.18 3.82 -9.37
CA VAL A 185 -19.90 4.55 -9.41
C VAL A 185 -20.07 5.71 -10.38
N ARG A 186 -19.86 6.93 -9.91
CA ARG A 186 -20.02 8.16 -10.70
C ARG A 186 -18.71 8.92 -10.92
N ASP A 187 -17.66 8.54 -10.20
CA ASP A 187 -16.35 9.17 -10.33
C ASP A 187 -15.76 8.85 -11.72
N PRO A 188 -15.48 9.85 -12.57
CA PRO A 188 -15.01 9.63 -13.93
C PRO A 188 -13.64 8.96 -13.99
N ASN A 189 -12.76 9.20 -13.02
CA ASN A 189 -11.43 8.57 -12.97
C ASN A 189 -11.56 7.09 -12.65
N LEU A 190 -12.45 6.73 -11.71
CA LEU A 190 -12.70 5.32 -11.39
C LEU A 190 -13.37 4.58 -12.56
N LEU A 191 -14.32 5.22 -13.24
CA LEU A 191 -14.95 4.67 -14.44
C LEU A 191 -13.93 4.41 -15.55
N ALA A 192 -13.10 5.41 -15.89
CA ALA A 192 -12.06 5.27 -16.91
C ALA A 192 -11.04 4.18 -16.54
N ALA A 193 -10.64 4.13 -15.27
CA ALA A 193 -9.71 3.13 -14.77
C ALA A 193 -10.27 1.71 -14.87
N TYR A 194 -11.54 1.53 -14.48
CA TYR A 194 -12.22 0.25 -14.53
C TYR A 194 -12.45 -0.24 -15.97
N THR A 195 -12.83 0.65 -16.89
CA THR A 195 -12.99 0.33 -18.31
C THR A 195 -11.67 -0.17 -18.89
N THR A 196 -10.59 0.61 -18.72
CA THR A 196 -9.26 0.26 -19.22
C THR A 196 -8.78 -1.09 -18.66
N ALA A 197 -8.98 -1.32 -17.36
CA ALA A 197 -8.62 -2.57 -16.71
C ALA A 197 -9.45 -3.77 -17.24
N SER A 198 -10.74 -3.54 -17.53
CA SER A 198 -11.63 -4.59 -18.05
C SER A 198 -11.27 -5.00 -19.48
N GLU A 199 -10.86 -4.04 -20.31
CA GLU A 199 -10.33 -4.31 -21.67
C GLU A 199 -9.06 -5.16 -21.62
N TYR A 200 -8.14 -4.85 -20.68
CA TYR A 200 -6.92 -5.62 -20.48
C TYR A 200 -7.21 -7.08 -20.12
N VAL A 201 -8.16 -7.32 -19.20
CA VAL A 201 -8.56 -8.69 -18.81
C VAL A 201 -9.25 -9.45 -19.95
N ALA A 202 -9.95 -8.75 -20.85
CA ALA A 202 -10.65 -9.34 -21.99
C ALA A 202 -9.73 -9.73 -23.18
N GLY A 203 -8.41 -9.63 -23.01
CA GLY A 203 -7.42 -9.96 -24.04
C GLY A 203 -6.88 -8.75 -24.82
N GLY A 204 -7.22 -7.52 -24.40
CA GLY A 204 -6.58 -6.31 -24.90
C GLY A 204 -5.13 -6.17 -24.39
N THR A 205 -4.30 -5.41 -25.11
CA THR A 205 -2.97 -5.02 -24.63
C THR A 205 -3.14 -3.97 -23.52
N PRO A 206 -2.38 -4.01 -22.41
CA PRO A 206 -2.50 -3.00 -21.36
C PRO A 206 -2.14 -1.64 -21.95
N ARG A 207 -3.07 -0.69 -21.95
CA ARG A 207 -2.76 0.70 -22.26
C ARG A 207 -1.98 1.26 -21.08
N THR A 208 -0.65 1.17 -21.14
CA THR A 208 0.24 1.79 -20.16
C THR A 208 0.02 3.30 -20.19
N THR A 209 -0.83 3.78 -19.30
CA THR A 209 -0.85 5.20 -18.93
C THR A 209 -0.71 5.22 -17.43
N ILE A 210 0.55 5.23 -16.99
CA ILE A 210 1.13 5.47 -15.65
C ILE A 210 2.10 4.35 -15.24
N CYS A 211 3.36 4.66 -15.53
CA CYS A 211 4.64 4.21 -14.98
C CYS A 211 5.03 2.72 -15.04
N PRO A 212 6.15 2.41 -15.75
CA PRO A 212 6.83 1.13 -15.57
C PRO A 212 7.46 1.10 -14.17
N GLY A 213 7.38 -0.06 -13.50
CA GLY A 213 8.29 -0.35 -12.40
C GLY A 213 9.74 -0.32 -12.89
N PRO A 214 10.74 -0.22 -11.99
CA PRO A 214 12.14 -0.24 -12.41
C PRO A 214 12.42 -1.58 -13.12
N SER A 215 12.77 -1.52 -14.41
CA SER A 215 13.33 -2.65 -15.15
C SER A 215 14.62 -3.10 -14.46
N PRO A 216 14.86 -4.41 -14.29
CA PRO A 216 16.13 -4.90 -13.77
C PRO A 216 17.12 -5.03 -14.95
N GLU A 217 17.90 -3.99 -15.22
CA GLU A 217 19.11 -4.15 -16.04
C GLU A 217 20.29 -3.44 -15.37
N LEU A 218 20.94 -4.16 -14.46
CA LEU A 218 22.37 -4.05 -14.21
C LEU A 218 22.98 -5.39 -14.58
N SER A 219 23.29 -5.55 -15.86
CA SER A 219 24.25 -6.53 -16.36
C SER A 219 25.59 -5.82 -16.47
N VAL A 220 26.26 -5.65 -15.33
CA VAL A 220 27.71 -5.45 -15.32
C VAL A 220 28.32 -6.83 -15.56
N THR A 221 28.85 -7.03 -16.77
CA THR A 221 29.88 -8.05 -16.99
C THR A 221 31.18 -7.31 -17.27
N ASP A 222 32.00 -7.27 -16.23
CA ASP A 222 33.44 -7.05 -16.31
C ASP A 222 34.07 -8.31 -16.92
N THR A 223 35.09 -8.15 -17.78
CA THR A 223 36.38 -8.89 -17.77
C THR A 223 37.11 -8.74 -19.13
N ALA A 224 38.30 -8.13 -19.04
CA ALA A 224 39.53 -8.34 -19.81
C ALA A 224 39.60 -8.03 -21.32
N ARG A 225 40.36 -6.98 -21.66
CA ARG A 225 41.71 -7.08 -22.25
C ARG A 225 42.50 -5.80 -22.09
#